data_AF-A0A971CXB7-F1
#
_entry.id   AF-A0A971CXB7-F1
#
_cell.length_a   1.000
_cell.length_b   1.000
_cell.length_c   1.000
_cell.angle_alpha   90.00
_cell.angle_beta   90.00
_cell.angle_gamma   90.00
#
_symmetry.space_group_name_H-M   'P 1'
#
loop_
_entity.id
_entity.type
_entity.pdbx_description
1 polymer ?
#
loop_
_entity_poly.entity_id
_entity_poly.type
_entity_poly.pdbx_seq_one_letter_code
_entity_poly.pdbx_strand_id
1 'polypeptide(L)'
;MNNNDENKSMGELFPDLNGPESPVISGVAHDSSEAQVTLRAVPDLPGVAAQLFTILAEGGINIDMIVQAGAATGTADISFTMPQAQTDAVEMLMESQAKPLGYDSVEVNTHVGKVTLVGVGMKTHSGITATFFKALSAKNINVLMISTSEIRISAMVPLEDLDDAVRAIHTAFNLDAEQIEAVVYGGTGR
;
A
#
# COMPACT_ATOMS: atom_id res chain seq x y z
N MET A 1 -14.21 49.15 37.85
CA MET A 1 -13.41 48.52 36.80
C MET A 1 -13.41 47.03 37.08
N ASN A 2 -14.17 46.23 36.33
CA ASN A 2 -14.21 44.77 36.52
C ASN A 2 -13.33 44.16 35.43
N ASN A 3 -12.13 43.73 35.83
CA ASN A 3 -11.18 43.02 34.97
C ASN A 3 -11.66 41.57 34.82
N ASN A 4 -12.42 41.31 33.76
CA ASN A 4 -12.58 39.97 33.21
C ASN A 4 -12.01 40.01 31.79
N ASP A 5 -10.70 40.21 31.69
CA ASP A 5 -10.00 39.90 30.45
C ASP A 5 -9.90 38.38 30.34
N GLU A 6 -10.77 37.91 29.45
CA GLU A 6 -11.00 36.58 28.95
C GLU A 6 -9.69 35.80 28.71
N ASN A 7 -9.47 34.76 29.51
CA ASN A 7 -8.59 33.65 29.14
C ASN A 7 -9.34 32.78 28.11
N LYS A 8 -9.56 33.30 26.90
CA LYS A 8 -10.09 32.53 25.78
C LYS A 8 -9.11 31.40 25.46
N SER A 9 -9.62 30.18 25.51
CA SER A 9 -8.85 29.00 25.08
C SER A 9 -8.43 29.17 23.62
N MET A 10 -7.25 28.67 23.24
CA MET A 10 -6.79 28.62 21.84
C MET A 10 -7.86 28.05 20.89
N GLY A 11 -8.72 27.15 21.38
CA GLY A 11 -9.82 26.58 20.61
C GLY A 11 -10.99 27.53 20.31
N GLU A 12 -11.15 28.62 21.07
CA GLU A 12 -12.16 29.66 20.80
C GLU A 12 -11.64 30.75 19.88
N LEU A 13 -10.31 30.95 19.85
CA LEU A 13 -9.63 31.89 18.96
C LEU A 13 -9.43 31.33 17.55
N PHE A 14 -9.37 30.00 17.41
CA PHE A 14 -9.17 29.30 16.14
C PHE A 14 -10.06 28.05 16.05
N PRO A 15 -11.35 28.21 15.73
CA PRO A 15 -12.29 27.09 15.63
C PRO A 15 -11.89 26.04 14.57
N ASP A 16 -11.09 26.43 13.59
CA ASP A 16 -10.60 25.57 12.50
C ASP A 16 -9.46 24.63 12.94
N LEU A 17 -8.87 24.83 14.13
CA LEU A 17 -7.80 23.99 14.67
C LEU A 17 -8.30 22.78 15.47
N ASN A 18 -9.63 22.61 15.62
CA ASN A 18 -10.25 21.53 16.39
C ASN A 18 -11.08 20.54 15.54
N GLY A 19 -10.88 20.51 14.22
CA GLY A 19 -11.44 19.46 13.36
C GLY A 19 -10.51 18.24 13.30
N PRO A 20 -11.04 16.99 13.17
CA PRO A 20 -10.19 15.88 12.73
C PRO A 20 -9.50 16.29 11.42
N GLU A 21 -8.18 16.12 11.32
CA GLU A 21 -7.43 16.41 10.10
C GLU A 21 -8.09 15.72 8.91
N SER A 22 -8.71 16.49 8.01
CA SER A 22 -9.38 15.91 6.83
C SER A 22 -8.33 15.19 5.99
N PRO A 23 -8.62 13.96 5.52
CA PRO A 23 -7.63 13.17 4.83
C PRO A 23 -7.33 13.83 3.48
N VAL A 24 -6.04 14.01 3.19
CA VAL A 24 -5.59 14.58 1.92
C VAL A 24 -5.01 13.46 1.09
N ILE A 25 -5.75 13.03 0.07
CA ILE A 25 -5.25 12.10 -0.94
C ILE A 25 -4.34 12.88 -1.89
N SER A 26 -3.09 12.44 -1.98
CA SER A 26 -2.05 13.11 -2.77
C SER A 26 -1.94 12.54 -4.18
N GLY A 27 -2.38 11.30 -4.41
CA GLY A 27 -2.36 10.71 -5.74
C GLY A 27 -2.50 9.19 -5.77
N VAL A 28 -2.43 8.66 -6.98
CA VAL A 28 -2.40 7.22 -7.28
C VAL A 28 -1.11 6.92 -8.04
N ALA A 29 -0.32 5.98 -7.53
CA ALA A 29 0.86 5.44 -8.20
C ALA A 29 0.57 4.02 -8.71
N HIS A 30 1.26 3.61 -9.75
CA HIS A 30 1.20 2.23 -10.25
C HIS A 30 2.57 1.74 -10.71
N ASP A 31 2.72 0.41 -10.75
CA ASP A 31 3.91 -0.28 -11.20
C ASP A 31 3.52 -1.59 -11.90
N SER A 32 4.05 -1.80 -13.09
CA SER A 32 3.82 -2.99 -13.94
C SER A 32 5.08 -3.83 -14.11
N SER A 33 6.16 -3.50 -13.39
CA SER A 33 7.48 -4.14 -13.53
C SER A 33 7.81 -5.14 -12.43
N GLU A 34 6.86 -5.41 -11.54
CA GLU A 34 7.01 -6.29 -10.38
C GLU A 34 6.46 -7.70 -10.66
N ALA A 35 7.11 -8.70 -10.07
CA ALA A 35 6.57 -10.04 -9.92
C ALA A 35 6.15 -10.28 -8.46
N GLN A 36 5.10 -11.07 -8.27
CA GLN A 36 4.69 -11.57 -6.96
C GLN A 36 5.28 -12.96 -6.73
N VAL A 37 5.90 -13.17 -5.57
CA VAL A 37 6.35 -14.49 -5.11
C VAL A 37 5.59 -14.84 -3.83
N THR A 38 5.09 -16.06 -3.72
CA THR A 38 4.41 -16.57 -2.53
C THR A 38 4.97 -17.93 -2.13
N LEU A 39 5.54 -18.00 -0.93
CA LEU A 39 5.91 -19.25 -0.27
C LEU A 39 4.74 -19.71 0.60
N ARG A 40 4.28 -20.94 0.39
CA ARG A 40 3.16 -21.55 1.13
C ARG A 40 3.64 -22.38 2.30
N ALA A 41 2.87 -22.32 3.39
CA ALA A 41 3.07 -23.16 4.57
C ALA A 41 4.50 -23.12 5.13
N VAL A 42 5.12 -21.94 5.13
CA VAL A 42 6.40 -21.69 5.79
C VAL A 42 6.24 -21.93 7.30
N PRO A 43 7.15 -22.64 8.00
CA PRO A 43 7.06 -22.85 9.44
C PRO A 43 6.98 -21.51 10.19
N ASP A 44 5.97 -21.35 11.03
CA ASP A 44 5.74 -20.10 11.77
C ASP A 44 6.52 -20.11 13.08
N LEU A 45 7.85 -19.98 12.95
CA LEU A 45 8.81 -20.03 14.05
C LEU A 45 9.75 -18.81 14.00
N PRO A 46 10.20 -18.31 15.17
CA PRO A 46 11.22 -17.27 15.23
C PRO A 46 12.47 -17.66 14.42
N GLY A 47 12.94 -16.74 13.58
CA GLY A 47 14.13 -16.92 12.75
C GLY A 47 13.87 -17.39 11.32
N VAL A 48 12.70 -17.96 11.01
CA VAL A 48 12.41 -18.46 9.65
C VAL A 48 12.35 -17.32 8.63
N ALA A 49 11.62 -16.24 8.94
CA ALA A 49 11.62 -15.04 8.10
C ALA A 49 13.03 -14.44 7.96
N ALA A 50 13.81 -14.40 9.04
CA ALA A 50 15.18 -13.89 8.99
C ALA A 50 16.07 -14.73 8.05
N GLN A 51 15.93 -16.07 8.10
CA GLN A 51 16.62 -16.98 7.21
C GLN A 51 16.21 -16.76 5.75
N LEU A 52 14.90 -16.67 5.47
CA LEU A 52 14.37 -16.40 4.13
C LEU A 52 14.95 -15.12 3.54
N PHE A 53 14.86 -14.00 4.27
CA PHE A 53 15.32 -12.72 3.76
C PHE A 53 16.85 -12.60 3.70
N THR A 54 17.59 -13.37 4.54
CA THR A 54 19.04 -13.50 4.39
C THR A 54 19.40 -14.22 3.09
N ILE A 55 18.74 -15.34 2.80
CA ILE A 55 18.92 -16.10 1.55
C ILE A 55 18.65 -15.23 0.33
N LEU A 56 17.53 -14.48 0.33
CA LEU A 56 17.16 -13.59 -0.78
C LEU A 56 18.21 -12.48 -0.96
N ALA A 57 18.68 -11.87 0.14
CA ALA A 57 19.71 -10.84 0.10
C ALA A 57 21.06 -11.37 -0.43
N GLU A 58 21.49 -12.55 0.02
CA GLU A 58 22.72 -13.21 -0.46
C GLU A 58 22.62 -13.62 -1.94
N GLY A 59 21.42 -13.95 -2.40
CA GLY A 59 21.11 -14.19 -3.82
C GLY A 59 20.98 -12.92 -4.67
N GLY A 60 21.09 -11.73 -4.09
CA GLY A 60 20.97 -10.45 -4.80
C GLY A 60 19.54 -10.11 -5.23
N ILE A 61 18.53 -10.71 -4.61
CA ILE A 61 17.12 -10.46 -4.89
C ILE A 61 16.68 -9.20 -4.14
N ASN A 62 16.23 -8.19 -4.89
CA ASN A 62 15.69 -6.96 -4.34
C ASN A 62 14.21 -7.14 -4.06
N ILE A 63 13.77 -6.73 -2.88
CA ILE A 63 12.39 -6.88 -2.43
C ILE A 63 11.78 -5.49 -2.25
N ASP A 64 10.55 -5.30 -2.72
CA ASP A 64 9.77 -4.08 -2.54
C ASP A 64 8.76 -4.22 -1.41
N MET A 65 7.78 -5.12 -1.56
CA MET A 65 6.74 -5.36 -0.56
C MET A 65 6.86 -6.74 0.07
N ILE A 66 6.46 -6.86 1.34
CA ILE A 66 6.34 -8.12 2.08
C ILE A 66 4.94 -8.19 2.70
N VAL A 67 4.28 -9.33 2.54
CA VAL A 67 2.98 -9.64 3.16
C VAL A 67 3.05 -11.04 3.75
N GLN A 68 2.78 -11.16 5.04
CA GLN A 68 2.64 -12.46 5.70
C GLN A 68 1.19 -12.64 6.15
N ALA A 69 0.60 -13.78 5.77
CA ALA A 69 -0.69 -14.22 6.28
C ALA A 69 -0.48 -15.46 7.15
N GLY A 70 -0.99 -15.45 8.38
CA GLY A 70 -0.97 -16.64 9.23
C GLY A 70 -1.89 -17.72 8.66
N ALA A 71 -1.45 -18.98 8.70
CA ALA A 71 -2.30 -20.13 8.39
C ALA A 71 -2.95 -20.69 9.67
N ALA A 72 -3.88 -21.64 9.52
CA ALA A 72 -4.69 -22.14 10.63
C ALA A 72 -3.89 -22.84 11.74
N THR A 73 -2.76 -23.51 11.41
CA THR A 73 -1.92 -24.18 12.43
C THR A 73 -0.45 -24.27 12.03
N GLY A 74 0.42 -23.56 12.78
CA GLY A 74 1.89 -23.78 12.82
C GLY A 74 2.68 -23.32 11.61
N THR A 75 2.01 -22.78 10.58
CA THR A 75 2.64 -22.26 9.36
C THR A 75 2.06 -20.90 8.99
N ALA A 76 2.76 -20.21 8.08
CA ALA A 76 2.35 -18.96 7.49
C ALA A 76 2.65 -18.96 5.99
N ASP A 77 1.89 -18.18 5.24
CA ASP A 77 2.22 -17.86 3.85
C ASP A 77 2.97 -16.54 3.84
N ILE A 78 4.15 -16.53 3.22
CA ILE A 78 4.96 -15.32 3.05
C ILE A 78 4.98 -14.97 1.58
N SER A 79 4.47 -13.79 1.26
CA SER A 79 4.54 -13.24 -0.07
C SER A 79 5.42 -12.00 -0.10
N PHE A 80 6.10 -11.79 -1.22
CA PHE A 80 6.85 -10.58 -1.49
C PHE A 80 6.78 -10.19 -2.96
N THR A 81 7.12 -8.94 -3.26
CA THR A 81 7.29 -8.48 -4.64
C THR A 81 8.73 -8.11 -4.92
N MET A 82 9.12 -8.28 -6.18
CA MET A 82 10.46 -7.98 -6.67
C MET A 82 10.41 -7.58 -8.15
N PRO A 83 11.45 -6.94 -8.70
CA PRO A 83 11.52 -6.67 -10.13
C PRO A 83 11.40 -7.96 -10.94
N GLN A 84 10.53 -7.96 -11.97
CA GLN A 84 10.26 -9.12 -12.81
C GLN A 84 11.52 -9.69 -13.48
N ALA A 85 12.53 -8.84 -13.74
CA ALA A 85 13.83 -9.25 -14.28
C ALA A 85 14.60 -10.24 -13.39
N GLN A 86 14.21 -10.41 -12.12
CA GLN A 86 14.83 -11.32 -11.16
C GLN A 86 14.09 -12.67 -11.02
N THR A 87 13.06 -12.93 -11.84
CA THR A 87 12.22 -14.16 -11.79
C THR A 87 13.06 -15.44 -11.83
N ASP A 88 13.86 -15.64 -12.88
CA ASP A 88 14.67 -16.87 -13.02
C ASP A 88 15.63 -17.06 -11.82
N ALA A 89 16.20 -15.97 -11.32
CA ALA A 89 17.11 -16.01 -10.18
C ALA A 89 16.40 -16.44 -8.89
N VAL A 90 15.18 -15.92 -8.63
CA VAL A 90 14.43 -16.31 -7.42
C VAL A 90 13.95 -17.75 -7.51
N GLU A 91 13.51 -18.22 -8.67
CA GLU A 91 13.02 -19.59 -8.86
C GLU A 91 14.13 -20.59 -8.55
N MET A 92 15.30 -20.42 -9.18
CA MET A 92 16.48 -21.27 -8.92
C MET A 92 16.91 -21.22 -7.45
N LEU A 93 16.92 -20.03 -6.85
CA LEU A 93 17.31 -19.85 -5.46
C LEU A 93 16.33 -20.56 -4.52
N MET A 94 15.03 -20.34 -4.67
CA MET A 94 14.02 -20.94 -3.82
C MET A 94 14.00 -22.46 -3.95
N GLU A 95 14.08 -23.00 -5.18
CA GLU A 95 14.18 -24.45 -5.41
C GLU A 95 15.34 -25.08 -4.63
N SER A 96 16.51 -24.42 -4.62
CA SER A 96 17.69 -24.91 -3.87
C SER A 96 17.54 -24.81 -2.35
N GLN A 97 16.62 -23.97 -1.86
CA GLN A 97 16.43 -23.64 -0.45
C GLN A 97 15.12 -24.20 0.15
N ALA A 98 14.43 -25.09 -0.57
CA ALA A 98 13.20 -25.73 -0.12
C ALA A 98 13.36 -26.46 1.22
N LYS A 99 14.40 -27.29 1.35
CA LYS A 99 14.63 -28.08 2.58
C LYS A 99 14.99 -27.21 3.79
N PRO A 100 15.94 -26.25 3.70
CA PRO A 100 16.28 -25.39 4.84
C PRO A 100 15.13 -24.53 5.36
N LEU A 101 14.24 -24.07 4.48
CA LEU A 101 13.13 -23.18 4.83
C LEU A 101 11.84 -23.94 5.20
N GLY A 102 11.67 -25.16 4.72
CA GLY A 102 10.56 -26.04 5.09
C GLY A 102 9.19 -25.59 4.58
N TYR A 103 9.14 -24.80 3.50
CA TYR A 103 7.90 -24.40 2.84
C TYR A 103 7.37 -25.54 1.95
N ASP A 104 6.05 -25.57 1.69
CA ASP A 104 5.41 -26.61 0.87
C ASP A 104 5.52 -26.34 -0.62
N SER A 105 5.27 -25.10 -1.04
CA SER A 105 5.40 -24.67 -2.43
C SER A 105 5.84 -23.22 -2.54
N VAL A 106 6.43 -22.89 -3.70
CA VAL A 106 6.70 -21.51 -4.12
C VAL A 106 5.90 -21.24 -5.40
N GLU A 107 5.18 -20.12 -5.43
CA GLU A 107 4.42 -19.64 -6.57
C GLU A 107 5.03 -18.31 -7.02
N VAL A 108 5.38 -18.19 -8.30
CA VAL A 108 5.83 -16.93 -8.89
C VAL A 108 4.81 -16.49 -9.94
N ASN A 109 4.31 -15.27 -9.81
CA ASN A 109 3.38 -14.67 -10.75
C ASN A 109 3.95 -13.36 -11.29
N THR A 110 4.25 -13.37 -12.59
CA THR A 110 4.80 -12.23 -13.34
C THR A 110 3.73 -11.41 -14.06
N HIS A 111 2.45 -11.81 -13.97
CA HIS A 111 1.31 -11.15 -14.62
C HIS A 111 0.50 -10.36 -13.59
N VAL A 112 1.18 -9.48 -12.85
CA VAL A 112 0.59 -8.66 -11.80
C VAL A 112 0.99 -7.19 -11.94
N GLY A 113 0.12 -6.30 -11.49
CA GLY A 113 0.40 -4.87 -11.37
C GLY A 113 0.15 -4.40 -9.94
N LYS A 114 0.94 -3.43 -9.47
CA LYS A 114 0.76 -2.77 -8.18
C LYS A 114 0.04 -1.45 -8.40
N VAL A 115 -1.05 -1.21 -7.68
CA VAL A 115 -1.70 0.11 -7.60
C VAL A 115 -1.67 0.60 -6.16
N THR A 116 -1.25 1.85 -5.96
CA THR A 116 -1.07 2.45 -4.63
C THR A 116 -1.79 3.79 -4.53
N LEU A 117 -2.72 3.89 -3.58
CA LEU A 117 -3.26 5.16 -3.14
C LEU A 117 -2.34 5.77 -2.08
N VAL A 118 -1.99 7.04 -2.24
CA VAL A 118 -1.12 7.78 -1.31
C VAL A 118 -1.89 8.96 -0.71
N GLY A 119 -1.80 9.15 0.61
CA GLY A 119 -2.40 10.30 1.27
C GLY A 119 -2.15 10.33 2.78
N VAL A 120 -2.32 11.50 3.40
CA VAL A 120 -2.22 11.66 4.86
C VAL A 120 -3.59 11.53 5.52
N GLY A 121 -3.62 11.20 6.80
CA GLY A 121 -4.87 11.04 7.56
C GLY A 121 -5.63 9.74 7.29
N MET A 122 -5.01 8.75 6.62
CA MET A 122 -5.67 7.47 6.32
C MET A 122 -6.02 6.64 7.55
N LYS A 123 -5.15 6.66 8.56
CA LYS A 123 -5.32 5.93 9.83
C LYS A 123 -6.56 6.38 10.62
N THR A 124 -6.94 7.65 10.50
CA THR A 124 -8.06 8.26 11.23
C THR A 124 -9.36 8.28 10.42
N HIS A 125 -9.34 7.83 9.16
CA HIS A 125 -10.47 7.89 8.23
C HIS A 125 -10.75 6.52 7.60
N SER A 126 -11.55 5.70 8.29
CA SER A 126 -11.90 4.34 7.87
C SER A 126 -12.62 4.26 6.51
N GLY A 127 -13.24 5.36 6.05
CA GLY A 127 -13.93 5.43 4.77
C GLY A 127 -13.02 5.29 3.54
N ILE A 128 -11.73 5.65 3.65
CA ILE A 128 -10.80 5.66 2.52
C ILE A 128 -10.56 4.25 1.99
N THR A 129 -10.25 3.30 2.88
CA THR A 129 -10.04 1.90 2.51
C THR A 129 -11.29 1.30 1.87
N ALA A 130 -12.48 1.63 2.41
CA ALA A 130 -13.74 1.18 1.84
C ALA A 130 -13.97 1.73 0.43
N THR A 131 -13.70 3.02 0.20
CA THR A 131 -13.81 3.65 -1.13
C THR A 131 -12.84 3.02 -2.13
N PHE A 132 -11.59 2.78 -1.71
CA PHE A 132 -10.57 2.14 -2.54
C PHE A 132 -11.01 0.76 -3.04
N PHE A 133 -11.43 -0.14 -2.13
CA PHE A 133 -11.85 -1.49 -2.53
C PHE A 133 -13.19 -1.51 -3.26
N LYS A 134 -14.12 -0.59 -2.96
CA LYS A 134 -15.35 -0.42 -3.76
C LYS A 134 -15.05 0.00 -5.19
N ALA A 135 -14.07 0.88 -5.42
CA ALA A 135 -13.68 1.32 -6.75
C ALA A 135 -13.18 0.14 -7.61
N LEU A 136 -12.30 -0.70 -7.04
CA LEU A 136 -11.81 -1.91 -7.71
C LEU A 136 -12.95 -2.92 -7.96
N SER A 137 -13.78 -3.19 -6.95
CA SER A 137 -14.90 -4.13 -7.06
C SER A 137 -15.94 -3.68 -8.11
N ALA A 138 -16.20 -2.38 -8.25
CA ALA A 138 -17.10 -1.84 -9.27
C ALA A 138 -16.62 -2.08 -10.71
N LYS A 139 -15.33 -2.36 -10.90
CA LYS A 139 -14.72 -2.78 -12.17
C LYS A 139 -14.53 -4.29 -12.30
N ASN A 140 -15.01 -5.07 -11.33
CA ASN A 140 -14.80 -6.52 -11.24
C ASN A 140 -13.31 -6.91 -11.19
N ILE A 141 -12.47 -6.04 -10.60
CA ILE A 141 -11.03 -6.28 -10.47
C ILE A 141 -10.77 -7.05 -9.18
N ASN A 142 -10.11 -8.21 -9.31
CA ASN A 142 -9.74 -9.02 -8.16
C ASN A 142 -8.47 -8.48 -7.49
N VAL A 143 -8.42 -8.53 -6.15
CA VAL A 143 -7.25 -8.12 -5.38
C VAL A 143 -6.46 -9.35 -4.97
N LEU A 144 -5.22 -9.45 -5.41
CA LEU A 144 -4.33 -10.59 -5.21
C LEU A 144 -3.53 -10.49 -3.90
N MET A 145 -3.15 -9.28 -3.54
CA MET A 145 -2.37 -8.99 -2.33
C MET A 145 -2.67 -7.57 -1.86
N ILE A 146 -2.70 -7.35 -0.54
CA ILE A 146 -2.91 -6.03 0.07
C ILE A 146 -1.74 -5.75 1.01
N SER A 147 -1.22 -4.54 0.97
CA SER A 147 -0.35 -4.01 2.01
C SER A 147 -0.64 -2.53 2.23
N THR A 148 -0.44 -2.08 3.46
CA THR A 148 -0.82 -0.74 3.87
C THR A 148 0.20 -0.16 4.84
N SER A 149 0.37 1.16 4.81
CA SER A 149 1.08 1.94 5.81
C SER A 149 0.18 3.08 6.28
N GLU A 150 0.66 3.93 7.18
CA GLU A 150 -0.12 5.07 7.68
C GLU A 150 -0.57 6.05 6.59
N ILE A 151 0.10 6.03 5.43
CA ILE A 151 -0.14 6.95 4.31
C ILE A 151 -0.33 6.25 2.95
N ARG A 152 -0.39 4.91 2.93
CA ARG A 152 -0.47 4.12 1.68
C ARG A 152 -1.44 2.97 1.80
N ILE A 153 -2.21 2.73 0.74
CA ILE A 153 -2.91 1.48 0.48
C ILE A 153 -2.41 0.97 -0.86
N SER A 154 -1.72 -0.16 -0.84
CA SER A 154 -1.21 -0.84 -2.04
C SER A 154 -1.97 -2.14 -2.25
N ALA A 155 -2.38 -2.39 -3.48
CA ALA A 155 -2.99 -3.63 -3.91
C ALA A 155 -2.26 -4.18 -5.15
N MET A 156 -2.01 -5.48 -5.15
CA MET A 156 -1.65 -6.22 -6.36
C MET A 156 -2.93 -6.66 -7.06
N VAL A 157 -2.99 -6.45 -8.37
CA VAL A 157 -4.11 -6.81 -9.25
C VAL A 157 -3.56 -7.55 -10.49
N PRO A 158 -4.39 -8.28 -11.26
CA PRO A 158 -3.97 -8.79 -12.57
C PRO A 158 -3.41 -7.66 -13.44
N LEU A 159 -2.33 -7.93 -14.18
CA LEU A 159 -1.64 -6.89 -14.95
C LEU A 159 -2.56 -6.24 -16.00
N GLU A 160 -3.43 -7.03 -16.61
CA GLU A 160 -4.44 -6.59 -17.58
C GLU A 160 -5.46 -5.59 -17.00
N ASP A 161 -5.67 -5.62 -15.69
CA ASP A 161 -6.64 -4.76 -14.98
C ASP A 161 -5.99 -3.48 -14.43
N LEU A 162 -4.66 -3.34 -14.50
CA LEU A 162 -3.93 -2.27 -13.81
C LEU A 162 -4.38 -0.87 -14.24
N ASP A 163 -4.53 -0.63 -15.54
CA ASP A 163 -4.96 0.67 -16.06
C ASP A 163 -6.40 1.03 -15.62
N ASP A 164 -7.27 0.03 -15.56
CA ASP A 164 -8.65 0.20 -15.10
C ASP A 164 -8.74 0.41 -13.60
N ALA A 165 -7.87 -0.27 -12.82
CA ALA A 165 -7.71 -0.05 -11.39
C ALA A 165 -7.27 1.39 -11.09
N VAL A 166 -6.23 1.87 -11.79
CA VAL A 166 -5.73 3.25 -11.64
C VAL A 166 -6.85 4.25 -11.92
N ARG A 167 -7.54 4.11 -13.06
CA ARG A 167 -8.65 5.02 -13.43
C ARG A 167 -9.80 4.98 -12.42
N ALA A 168 -10.21 3.79 -11.99
CA ALA A 168 -11.30 3.65 -11.02
C ALA A 168 -10.97 4.33 -9.68
N ILE A 169 -9.74 4.15 -9.18
CA ILE A 169 -9.29 4.78 -7.94
C ILE A 169 -9.19 6.30 -8.13
N HIS A 170 -8.64 6.76 -9.24
CA HIS A 170 -8.50 8.20 -9.53
C HIS A 170 -9.87 8.92 -9.52
N THR A 171 -10.87 8.33 -10.19
CA THR A 171 -12.24 8.84 -10.17
C THR A 171 -12.89 8.77 -8.80
N ALA A 172 -12.71 7.66 -8.06
CA ALA A 172 -13.32 7.47 -6.74
C ALA A 172 -12.82 8.47 -5.68
N PHE A 173 -11.63 9.06 -5.88
CA PHE A 173 -11.04 10.08 -5.02
C PHE A 173 -11.02 11.48 -5.66
N ASN A 174 -11.77 11.68 -6.75
CA ASN A 174 -11.91 12.98 -7.43
C ASN A 174 -10.57 13.62 -7.83
N LEU A 175 -9.61 12.79 -8.25
CA LEU A 175 -8.30 13.26 -8.70
C LEU A 175 -8.30 13.65 -10.19
N ASP A 176 -9.35 13.28 -10.92
CA ASP A 176 -9.62 13.71 -12.30
C ASP A 176 -9.90 15.23 -12.31
N ALA A 177 -8.87 16.06 -12.37
CA ALA A 177 -9.04 17.50 -12.20
C ALA A 177 -9.93 18.16 -13.29
N GLU A 178 -11.09 18.65 -12.88
CA GLU A 178 -11.69 19.91 -13.37
C GLU A 178 -12.01 20.81 -12.17
N GLN A 179 -10.99 21.40 -11.55
CA GLN A 179 -11.10 22.68 -10.81
C GLN A 179 -9.71 23.16 -10.36
N ILE A 180 -9.09 24.00 -11.20
CA ILE A 180 -8.08 24.96 -10.78
C ILE A 180 -8.76 26.33 -10.86
N GLU A 181 -9.62 26.67 -9.89
CA GLU A 181 -9.81 28.09 -9.60
C GLU A 181 -8.61 28.52 -8.75
N ALA A 182 -7.56 28.97 -9.43
CA ALA A 182 -6.48 29.68 -8.76
C ALA A 182 -7.04 30.99 -8.22
N VAL A 183 -7.36 31.03 -6.92
CA VAL A 183 -7.64 32.30 -6.24
C VAL A 183 -6.31 33.04 -6.08
N VAL A 184 -6.04 33.95 -7.03
CA VAL A 184 -4.89 34.85 -6.95
C VAL A 184 -5.21 35.94 -5.93
N TYR A 185 -4.64 35.84 -4.73
CA TYR A 185 -4.52 37.00 -3.83
C TYR A 185 -3.39 37.91 -4.35
N GLY A 186 -3.73 38.76 -5.32
CA GLY A 186 -2.88 39.87 -5.71
C GLY A 186 -2.83 40.88 -4.56
N GLY A 187 -1.79 40.81 -3.73
CA GLY A 187 -1.49 41.87 -2.77
C GLY A 187 -1.26 43.18 -3.51
N THR A 188 -2.05 44.21 -3.20
CA THR A 188 -1.83 45.56 -3.71
C THR A 188 -0.58 46.13 -3.05
N GLY A 189 0.58 45.90 -3.67
CA GLY A 189 1.81 46.58 -3.31
C GLY A 189 1.68 48.08 -3.60
N ARG A 190 1.71 48.88 -2.53
CA ARG A 190 2.20 50.25 -2.52
C ARG A 190 3.02 50.46 -1.27
#